data_AF-A0A174L7H8-F1
#
_entry.id   AF-A0A174L7H8-F1
#
_cell.length_a   1.000
_cell.length_b   1.000
_cell.length_c   1.000
_cell.angle_alpha   90.00
_cell.angle_beta   90.00
_cell.angle_gamma   90.00
#
_symmetry.space_group_name_H-M   'P 1'
#
loop_
_entity.id
_entity.type
_entity.pdbx_description
1 polymer ?
#
loop_
_entity_poly.entity_id
_entity_poly.type
_entity_poly.pdbx_seq_one_letter_code
_entity_poly.pdbx_strand_id
1 'polypeptide(L)'
;MNKNTDGCIGIRILSPLTGTAVPLEEVPDPVFSQKIIGDGVAILPQDGNLVSPIDAEVVSIAETLHAYGLRSENGIEVMIHFGLETVALKGECFQCCVKVGDKVKAGELLAKADLKALEEKQVNTITPVLICGGMEGRSMNAFTGPVKAGTDAVITVLDHCPPDGTAEAETAALQNPDGAPAANASSLTDTADRKTGKTRKSLINFDFLQKLGKVLMTVIAVMPAAGLMISVGKLIQMAASRPSTDQKQMCSNPISMIYCKQAAATYAPQLPSVTENHRRQVI
;
A
#
# COMPACT_ATOMS: atom_id res chain seq x y z
N MET A 1 12.14 -22.10 12.91
CA MET A 1 13.62 -22.11 13.05
C MET A 1 14.23 -21.95 11.68
N ASN A 2 14.68 -20.74 11.33
CA ASN A 2 15.38 -20.47 10.08
C ASN A 2 16.88 -20.68 10.34
N LYS A 3 17.46 -21.76 9.83
CA LYS A 3 18.92 -21.91 9.79
C LYS A 3 19.32 -22.17 8.35
N ASN A 4 20.03 -21.23 7.75
CA ASN A 4 20.83 -21.46 6.55
C ASN A 4 22.30 -21.44 6.95
N THR A 5 23.05 -22.34 6.33
CA THR A 5 24.47 -22.67 6.53
C THR A 5 25.46 -21.64 5.99
N ASP A 6 25.00 -20.44 5.62
CA ASP A 6 25.80 -19.43 4.92
C ASP A 6 25.91 -18.12 5.71
N GLY A 7 25.63 -18.14 7.02
CA GLY A 7 25.67 -16.95 7.90
C GLY A 7 24.53 -15.95 7.71
N CYS A 8 23.83 -15.96 6.57
CA CYS A 8 22.68 -15.11 6.30
C CYS A 8 21.38 -15.68 6.90
N ILE A 9 20.80 -15.00 7.89
CA ILE A 9 19.47 -15.32 8.41
C ILE A 9 18.43 -14.59 7.55
N GLY A 10 17.75 -15.32 6.67
CA GLY A 10 16.62 -14.78 5.90
C GLY A 10 15.29 -14.88 6.66
N ILE A 11 14.51 -13.81 6.69
CA ILE A 11 13.14 -13.80 7.18
C ILE A 11 12.21 -14.11 6.01
N ARG A 12 11.40 -15.16 6.15
CA ARG A 12 10.44 -15.59 5.12
C ARG A 12 9.05 -15.05 5.46
N ILE A 13 8.43 -14.38 4.50
CA ILE A 13 7.04 -13.94 4.54
C ILE A 13 6.25 -14.89 3.64
N LEU A 14 5.35 -15.66 4.24
CA LEU A 14 4.54 -16.64 3.54
C LEU A 14 3.38 -15.96 2.80
N SER A 15 2.78 -16.66 1.84
CA SER A 15 1.57 -16.19 1.18
C SER A 15 0.42 -16.16 2.19
N PRO A 16 -0.27 -15.02 2.40
CA PRO A 16 -1.45 -14.96 3.24
C PRO A 16 -2.71 -15.54 2.58
N LEU A 17 -2.67 -15.84 1.27
CA LEU A 17 -3.79 -16.37 0.49
C LEU A 17 -3.31 -17.47 -0.47
N THR A 18 -4.19 -18.40 -0.82
CA THR A 18 -3.92 -19.34 -1.92
C THR A 18 -4.31 -18.68 -3.23
N GLY A 19 -3.45 -18.75 -4.24
CA GLY A 19 -3.72 -18.11 -5.53
C GLY A 19 -2.47 -17.92 -6.37
N THR A 20 -2.41 -16.79 -7.09
CA THR A 20 -1.27 -16.43 -7.93
C THR A 20 -0.64 -15.14 -7.43
N ALA A 21 0.62 -15.19 -7.01
CA ALA A 21 1.41 -14.02 -6.71
C ALA A 21 1.85 -13.33 -8.01
N VAL A 22 1.67 -12.01 -8.08
CA VAL A 22 1.99 -11.16 -9.23
C VAL A 22 2.85 -9.96 -8.77
N PRO A 23 3.67 -9.37 -9.67
CA PRO A 23 4.43 -8.16 -9.35
C PRO A 23 3.52 -7.06 -8.80
N LEU A 24 4.00 -6.30 -7.82
CA LEU A 24 3.23 -5.23 -7.22
C LEU A 24 2.90 -4.13 -8.24
N GLU A 25 3.76 -3.97 -9.25
CA GLU A 25 3.61 -3.04 -10.37
C GLU A 25 2.42 -3.37 -11.28
N GLU A 26 1.90 -4.61 -11.26
CA GLU A 26 0.71 -5.01 -12.03
C GLU A 26 -0.61 -4.65 -11.33
N VAL A 27 -0.55 -4.19 -10.08
CA VAL A 27 -1.75 -3.76 -9.34
C VAL A 27 -2.33 -2.50 -9.97
N PRO A 28 -3.63 -2.47 -10.36
CA PRO A 28 -4.26 -1.31 -10.99
C PRO A 28 -4.64 -0.21 -9.98
N ASP A 29 -3.68 0.17 -9.14
CA ASP A 29 -3.77 1.26 -8.18
C ASP A 29 -2.37 1.89 -8.02
N PRO A 30 -2.20 3.19 -8.30
CA PRO A 30 -0.92 3.89 -8.17
C PRO A 30 -0.32 3.85 -6.76
N VAL A 31 -1.16 3.79 -5.72
CA VAL A 31 -0.69 3.77 -4.32
C VAL A 31 0.15 2.51 -4.05
N PHE A 32 -0.26 1.38 -4.64
CA PHE A 32 0.42 0.10 -4.54
C PHE A 32 1.50 -0.07 -5.61
N SER A 33 1.16 0.12 -6.89
CA SER A 33 2.08 -0.10 -8.02
C SER A 33 3.30 0.83 -8.02
N GLN A 34 3.19 2.02 -7.44
CA GLN A 34 4.32 2.95 -7.27
C GLN A 34 5.01 2.83 -5.90
N LYS A 35 4.63 1.82 -5.09
CA LYS A 35 5.27 1.51 -3.81
C LYS A 35 5.26 2.67 -2.81
N ILE A 36 4.20 3.48 -2.83
CA ILE A 36 4.12 4.70 -2.02
C ILE A 36 4.04 4.36 -0.52
N ILE A 37 3.33 3.29 -0.18
CA ILE A 37 3.14 2.83 1.21
C ILE A 37 4.23 1.84 1.64
N GLY A 38 4.70 1.00 0.71
CA GLY A 38 5.65 -0.07 0.97
C GLY A 38 5.91 -0.89 -0.30
N ASP A 39 6.91 -1.77 -0.24
CA ASP A 39 7.26 -2.67 -1.35
C ASP A 39 6.83 -4.11 -1.01
N GLY A 40 6.60 -4.94 -2.02
CA GLY A 40 6.18 -6.32 -1.83
C GLY A 40 5.65 -6.96 -3.10
N VAL A 41 4.53 -7.64 -2.96
CA VAL A 41 3.91 -8.48 -3.99
C VAL A 41 2.39 -8.38 -3.84
N ALA A 42 1.64 -8.71 -4.88
CA ALA A 42 0.19 -8.84 -4.77
C ALA A 42 -0.25 -10.27 -5.09
N ILE A 43 -1.39 -10.69 -4.56
CA ILE A 43 -1.94 -12.03 -4.79
C ILE A 43 -3.31 -11.90 -5.43
N LEU A 44 -3.55 -12.63 -6.52
CA LEU A 44 -4.86 -12.91 -7.05
C LEU A 44 -5.42 -14.15 -6.32
N PRO A 45 -6.35 -13.98 -5.37
CA PRO A 45 -6.80 -15.08 -4.52
C PRO A 45 -7.71 -16.05 -5.28
N GLN A 46 -7.60 -17.32 -4.92
CA GLN A 46 -8.53 -18.39 -5.33
C GLN A 46 -9.57 -18.69 -4.25
N ASP A 47 -9.25 -18.40 -2.98
CA ASP A 47 -10.14 -18.55 -1.85
C ASP A 47 -10.06 -17.34 -0.91
N GLY A 48 -11.05 -17.21 -0.01
CA GLY A 48 -11.17 -16.07 0.88
C GLY A 48 -10.53 -16.25 2.25
N ASN A 49 -9.77 -17.33 2.51
CA ASN A 49 -9.18 -17.56 3.83
C ASN A 49 -7.87 -16.81 3.96
N LEU A 50 -7.93 -15.64 4.60
CA LEU A 50 -6.76 -14.82 4.87
C LEU A 50 -6.04 -15.34 6.11
N VAL A 51 -4.78 -15.76 5.95
CA VAL A 51 -3.94 -16.23 7.06
C VAL A 51 -2.76 -15.30 7.32
N SER A 52 -2.14 -15.42 8.49
CA SER A 52 -0.95 -14.66 8.83
C SER A 52 0.24 -15.14 7.99
N PRO A 53 0.98 -14.24 7.31
CA PRO A 53 2.15 -14.59 6.52
C PRO A 53 3.40 -14.80 7.38
N ILE A 54 3.39 -14.37 8.64
CA ILE A 54 4.52 -14.41 9.58
C ILE A 54 4.05 -14.63 11.01
N ASP A 55 4.96 -15.06 11.88
CA ASP A 55 4.77 -14.96 13.32
C ASP A 55 4.82 -13.48 13.72
N ALA A 56 3.72 -12.95 14.29
CA ALA A 56 3.57 -11.52 14.51
C ALA A 56 2.56 -11.15 15.59
N GLU A 57 2.61 -9.90 16.03
CA GLU A 57 1.51 -9.22 16.72
C GLU A 57 0.64 -8.48 15.69
N VAL A 58 -0.69 -8.55 15.84
CA VAL A 58 -1.64 -7.76 15.05
C VAL A 58 -1.62 -6.32 15.57
N VAL A 59 -1.01 -5.40 14.83
CA VAL A 59 -0.84 -4.00 15.27
C VAL A 59 -1.96 -3.09 14.78
N SER A 60 -2.64 -3.45 13.69
CA SER A 60 -3.78 -2.69 13.17
C SER A 60 -4.74 -3.59 12.39
N ILE A 61 -6.02 -3.25 12.45
CA ILE A 61 -7.08 -3.81 11.62
C ILE A 61 -7.88 -2.61 11.12
N ALA A 62 -8.11 -2.51 9.81
CA ALA A 62 -8.96 -1.46 9.25
C ALA A 62 -10.39 -1.57 9.80
N GLU A 63 -11.07 -0.43 10.00
CA GLU A 63 -12.45 -0.42 10.53
C GLU A 63 -13.41 -1.26 9.68
N THR A 64 -13.17 -1.32 8.37
CA THR A 64 -13.94 -2.10 7.40
C THR A 64 -13.35 -3.49 7.15
N LEU A 65 -12.46 -3.98 8.02
CA LEU A 65 -11.98 -5.37 8.13
C LEU A 65 -11.27 -5.96 6.88
N HIS A 66 -10.92 -5.13 5.91
CA HIS A 66 -10.25 -5.56 4.67
C HIS A 66 -8.72 -5.53 4.76
N ALA A 67 -8.14 -4.79 5.72
CA ALA A 67 -6.69 -4.64 5.82
C ALA A 67 -6.17 -4.91 7.24
N TYR A 68 -4.97 -5.51 7.30
CA TYR A 68 -4.35 -6.04 8.50
C TYR A 68 -2.87 -5.64 8.53
N GLY A 69 -2.46 -4.94 9.58
CA GLY A 69 -1.06 -4.63 9.87
C GLY A 69 -0.51 -5.58 10.92
N LEU A 70 0.64 -6.17 10.63
CA LEU A 70 1.31 -7.18 11.44
C LEU A 70 2.74 -6.72 11.72
N ARG A 71 3.23 -6.96 12.94
CA ARG A 71 4.63 -6.69 13.30
C ARG A 71 5.29 -7.96 13.83
N SER A 72 6.36 -8.40 13.18
CA SER A 72 7.19 -9.51 13.67
C SER A 72 8.03 -9.10 14.87
N GLU A 73 8.51 -10.09 15.65
CA GLU A 73 9.49 -9.86 16.72
C GLU A 73 10.80 -9.26 16.20
N ASN A 74 11.12 -9.45 14.92
CA ASN A 74 12.30 -8.91 14.26
C ASN A 74 12.11 -7.48 13.73
N GLY A 75 10.98 -6.84 14.05
CA GLY A 75 10.66 -5.46 13.69
C GLY A 75 10.14 -5.26 12.26
N ILE A 76 10.00 -6.32 11.46
CA ILE A 76 9.39 -6.23 10.13
C ILE A 76 7.90 -5.94 10.28
N GLU A 77 7.43 -4.89 9.60
CA GLU A 77 6.02 -4.51 9.54
C GLU A 77 5.43 -4.94 8.19
N VAL A 78 4.45 -5.84 8.24
CA VAL A 78 3.76 -6.38 7.06
C VAL A 78 2.34 -5.85 7.04
N MET A 79 1.90 -5.34 5.89
CA MET A 79 0.50 -4.96 5.66
C MET A 79 -0.10 -5.86 4.59
N ILE A 80 -1.29 -6.38 4.87
CA ILE A 80 -2.11 -7.10 3.90
C ILE A 80 -3.36 -6.29 3.64
N HIS A 81 -3.65 -5.98 2.37
CA HIS A 81 -4.81 -5.20 1.96
C HIS A 81 -5.66 -6.01 1.00
N PHE A 82 -6.80 -6.55 1.46
CA PHE A 82 -7.61 -7.45 0.64
C PHE A 82 -8.42 -6.67 -0.40
N GLY A 83 -8.17 -6.94 -1.68
CA GLY A 83 -8.83 -6.28 -2.80
C GLY A 83 -8.47 -4.79 -2.95
N LEU A 84 -9.05 -4.13 -3.95
CA LEU A 84 -8.95 -2.69 -4.16
C LEU A 84 -10.29 -2.02 -3.88
N GLU A 85 -10.26 -0.79 -3.35
CA GLU A 85 -11.45 0.01 -3.00
C GLU A 85 -12.43 -0.69 -2.04
N THR A 86 -11.98 -1.73 -1.32
CA THR A 86 -12.80 -2.53 -0.40
C THR A 86 -13.24 -1.76 0.84
N VAL A 87 -12.63 -0.62 1.13
CA VAL A 87 -13.10 0.33 2.14
C VAL A 87 -14.56 0.79 1.88
N ALA A 88 -14.97 0.90 0.61
CA ALA A 88 -16.32 1.32 0.24
C ALA A 88 -17.40 0.29 0.64
N LEU A 89 -17.00 -0.95 0.90
CA LEU A 89 -17.90 -2.04 1.31
C LEU A 89 -18.30 -1.96 2.78
N LYS A 90 -17.71 -1.05 3.57
CA LYS A 90 -18.08 -0.83 4.99
C LYS A 90 -18.04 -2.10 5.85
N GLY A 91 -17.14 -3.03 5.55
CA GLY A 91 -17.01 -4.31 6.24
C GLY A 91 -17.94 -5.42 5.74
N GLU A 92 -18.80 -5.13 4.76
CA GLU A 92 -19.53 -6.17 4.05
C GLU A 92 -18.54 -7.10 3.35
N CYS A 93 -18.83 -8.41 3.34
CA CYS A 93 -18.01 -9.49 2.77
C CYS A 93 -16.79 -9.91 3.60
N PHE A 94 -16.50 -9.29 4.75
CA PHE A 94 -15.36 -9.67 5.60
C PHE A 94 -15.80 -10.14 6.99
N GLN A 95 -15.21 -11.25 7.43
CA GLN A 95 -15.34 -11.77 8.80
C GLN A 95 -13.96 -11.83 9.45
N CYS A 96 -13.70 -10.90 10.36
CA CYS A 96 -12.46 -10.89 11.14
C CYS A 96 -12.47 -12.00 12.21
N CYS A 97 -11.34 -12.69 12.37
CA CYS A 97 -11.14 -13.77 13.35
C CYS A 97 -10.19 -13.38 14.49
N VAL A 98 -9.54 -12.22 14.40
CA VAL A 98 -8.51 -11.74 15.34
C VAL A 98 -8.82 -10.33 15.84
N LYS A 99 -8.07 -9.87 16.85
CA LYS A 99 -8.14 -8.51 17.40
C LYS A 99 -6.76 -7.87 17.41
N VAL A 100 -6.75 -6.54 17.45
CA VAL A 100 -5.51 -5.78 17.66
C VAL A 100 -4.90 -6.18 19.01
N GLY A 101 -3.59 -6.44 19.01
CA GLY A 101 -2.81 -6.93 20.15
C GLY A 101 -2.70 -8.46 20.23
N ASP A 102 -3.44 -9.21 19.40
CA ASP A 102 -3.31 -10.67 19.37
C ASP A 102 -1.95 -11.07 18.78
N LYS A 103 -1.36 -12.14 19.35
CA LYS A 103 -0.17 -12.79 18.79
C LYS A 103 -0.61 -13.94 17.91
N VAL A 104 -0.20 -13.92 16.66
CA VAL A 104 -0.55 -14.92 15.64
C VAL A 104 0.68 -15.65 15.14
N LYS A 105 0.49 -16.91 14.75
CA LYS A 105 1.51 -17.72 14.06
C LYS A 105 1.33 -17.69 12.56
N ALA A 106 2.43 -17.88 11.81
CA ALA A 106 2.35 -18.02 10.37
C ALA A 106 1.39 -19.17 10.00
N GLY A 107 0.46 -18.90 9.08
CA GLY A 107 -0.61 -19.81 8.68
C GLY A 107 -1.89 -19.76 9.55
N GLU A 108 -1.89 -18.98 10.64
CA GLU A 108 -3.08 -18.79 11.48
C GLU A 108 -4.13 -17.90 10.79
N LEU A 109 -5.41 -18.21 10.95
CA LEU A 109 -6.49 -17.50 10.27
C LEU A 109 -6.70 -16.08 10.85
N LEU A 110 -6.58 -15.06 9.99
CA LEU A 110 -6.84 -13.66 10.34
C LEU A 110 -8.29 -13.28 10.02
N ALA A 111 -8.78 -13.66 8.84
CA ALA A 111 -10.11 -13.29 8.37
C ALA A 111 -10.62 -14.23 7.28
N LYS A 112 -11.93 -14.14 7.02
CA LYS A 112 -12.56 -14.76 5.85
C LYS A 112 -13.21 -13.69 5.00
N ALA A 113 -12.93 -13.71 3.71
CA ALA A 113 -13.57 -12.89 2.70
C ALA A 113 -14.58 -13.73 1.89
N ASP A 114 -15.75 -13.17 1.60
CA ASP A 114 -16.70 -13.77 0.68
C ASP A 114 -16.37 -13.33 -0.76
N LEU A 115 -15.57 -14.16 -1.44
CA LEU A 115 -15.17 -13.88 -2.82
C LEU A 115 -16.34 -13.78 -3.79
N LYS A 116 -17.43 -14.53 -3.56
CA LYS A 116 -18.60 -14.49 -4.45
C LYS A 116 -19.32 -13.15 -4.30
N ALA A 117 -19.52 -12.69 -3.07
CA ALA A 117 -20.12 -11.39 -2.82
C ALA A 117 -19.25 -10.24 -3.36
N LEU A 118 -17.92 -10.38 -3.30
CA LEU A 118 -16.99 -9.41 -3.91
C LEU A 118 -17.08 -9.39 -5.44
N GLU A 119 -17.18 -10.56 -6.07
CA GLU A 119 -17.35 -10.69 -7.53
C GLU A 119 -18.69 -10.10 -8.00
N GLU A 120 -19.79 -10.37 -7.29
CA GLU A 120 -21.12 -9.79 -7.57
C GLU A 120 -21.10 -8.26 -7.50
N LYS A 121 -20.27 -7.69 -6.62
CA LYS A 121 -20.06 -6.25 -6.47
C LYS A 121 -18.98 -5.69 -7.40
N GLN A 122 -18.42 -6.50 -8.30
CA GLN A 122 -17.39 -6.13 -9.28
C GLN A 122 -16.12 -5.55 -8.65
N VAL A 123 -15.75 -6.05 -7.47
CA VAL A 123 -14.56 -5.62 -6.75
C VAL A 123 -13.34 -6.38 -7.28
N ASN A 124 -12.25 -5.66 -7.53
CA ASN A 124 -10.97 -6.30 -7.83
C ASN A 124 -10.39 -6.92 -6.56
N THR A 125 -10.23 -8.24 -6.54
CA THR A 125 -9.77 -9.01 -5.37
C THR A 125 -8.26 -9.13 -5.25
N ILE A 126 -7.50 -8.53 -6.18
CA ILE A 126 -6.04 -8.47 -6.08
C ILE A 126 -5.64 -7.88 -4.72
N THR A 127 -4.82 -8.62 -3.99
CA THR A 127 -4.54 -8.37 -2.57
C THR A 127 -3.06 -8.05 -2.39
N PRO A 128 -2.70 -6.76 -2.25
CA PRO A 128 -1.34 -6.35 -1.90
C PRO A 128 -0.88 -6.92 -0.55
N VAL A 129 0.37 -7.40 -0.54
CA VAL A 129 1.13 -7.85 0.64
C VAL A 129 2.44 -7.09 0.67
N LEU A 130 2.55 -6.13 1.58
CA LEU A 130 3.61 -5.12 1.60
C LEU A 130 4.45 -5.23 2.86
N ILE A 131 5.73 -4.90 2.72
CA ILE A 131 6.59 -4.52 3.84
C ILE A 131 6.56 -2.99 3.95
N CYS A 132 6.06 -2.48 5.07
CA CYS A 132 5.89 -1.06 5.32
C CYS A 132 6.98 -0.46 6.22
N GLY A 133 7.79 -1.31 6.88
CA GLY A 133 8.82 -0.88 7.82
C GLY A 133 9.74 -2.01 8.27
N GLY A 134 10.85 -1.64 8.90
CA GLY A 134 11.85 -2.59 9.43
C GLY A 134 12.84 -3.10 8.39
N MET A 135 13.07 -2.35 7.31
CA MET A 135 13.94 -2.73 6.18
C MET A 135 15.34 -2.08 6.24
N GLU A 136 15.70 -1.40 7.33
CA GLU A 136 16.99 -0.74 7.48
C GLU A 136 18.15 -1.75 7.40
N GLY A 137 19.05 -1.59 6.42
CA GLY A 137 20.16 -2.52 6.22
C GLY A 137 19.75 -3.91 5.72
N ARG A 138 18.53 -4.04 5.20
CA ARG A 138 17.97 -5.28 4.66
C ARG A 138 17.65 -5.14 3.17
N SER A 139 17.70 -6.24 2.44
CA SER A 139 17.18 -6.33 1.08
C SER A 139 15.99 -7.29 1.03
N MET A 140 15.14 -7.17 0.01
CA MET A 140 14.03 -8.10 -0.21
C MET A 140 14.06 -8.68 -1.62
N ASN A 141 13.66 -9.95 -1.70
CA ASN A 141 13.35 -10.62 -2.96
C ASN A 141 11.88 -11.04 -2.93
N ALA A 142 11.13 -10.69 -3.98
CA ALA A 142 9.74 -11.11 -4.16
C ALA A 142 9.67 -12.29 -5.15
N PHE A 143 8.73 -13.21 -4.90
CA PHE A 143 8.45 -14.36 -5.76
C PHE A 143 7.05 -14.24 -6.33
N THR A 144 6.90 -14.59 -7.61
CA THR A 144 5.63 -14.59 -8.33
C THR A 144 5.30 -16.01 -8.83
N GLY A 145 4.03 -16.24 -9.18
CA GLY A 145 3.52 -17.54 -9.60
C GLY A 145 2.52 -18.16 -8.63
N PRO A 146 2.15 -19.44 -8.81
CA PRO A 146 1.17 -20.11 -7.97
C PRO A 146 1.70 -20.30 -6.55
N VAL A 147 0.87 -19.99 -5.55
CA VAL A 147 1.23 -20.02 -4.13
C VAL A 147 0.09 -20.55 -3.27
N LYS A 148 0.44 -21.22 -2.18
CA LYS A 148 -0.48 -21.73 -1.16
C LYS A 148 -0.37 -20.95 0.14
N ALA A 149 -1.53 -20.60 0.70
CA ALA A 149 -1.64 -19.90 1.98
C ALA A 149 -0.83 -20.59 3.10
N GLY A 150 -0.09 -19.79 3.86
CA GLY A 150 0.64 -20.24 5.06
C GLY A 150 1.78 -21.23 4.80
N THR A 151 2.15 -21.49 3.54
CA THR A 151 3.17 -22.50 3.18
C THR A 151 4.27 -21.92 2.30
N ASP A 152 3.89 -21.34 1.16
CA ASP A 152 4.85 -20.85 0.17
C ASP A 152 5.32 -19.44 0.53
N ALA A 153 6.61 -19.15 0.36
CA ALA A 153 7.15 -17.82 0.62
C ALA A 153 6.99 -16.92 -0.60
N VAL A 154 6.44 -15.73 -0.38
CA VAL A 154 6.24 -14.72 -1.43
C VAL A 154 7.24 -13.57 -1.32
N ILE A 155 7.80 -13.33 -0.12
CA ILE A 155 8.88 -12.38 0.09
C ILE A 155 9.93 -13.01 1.00
N THR A 156 11.20 -12.85 0.65
CA THR A 156 12.35 -13.17 1.51
C THR A 156 13.11 -11.89 1.80
N VAL A 157 13.22 -11.55 3.08
CA VAL A 157 14.02 -10.42 3.57
C VAL A 157 15.38 -10.95 4.02
N LEU A 158 16.45 -10.34 3.55
CA LEU A 158 17.83 -10.71 3.83
C LEU A 158 18.48 -9.59 4.64
N ASP A 159 19.01 -9.93 5.82
CA ASP A 159 19.92 -9.03 6.53
C ASP A 159 21.23 -8.88 5.73
N HIS A 160 21.80 -7.67 5.67
CA HIS A 160 23.16 -7.51 5.17
C HIS A 160 24.13 -8.24 6.10
N CYS A 161 24.61 -9.39 5.62
CA CYS A 161 25.68 -10.12 6.30
C CYS A 161 26.93 -9.22 6.32
N PRO A 162 27.59 -9.00 7.47
CA PRO A 162 28.95 -8.48 7.44
C PRO A 162 29.82 -9.42 6.59
N PRO A 163 30.77 -8.90 5.79
CA PRO A 163 31.68 -9.76 5.06
C PRO A 163 32.36 -10.72 6.03
N ASP A 164 32.42 -12.00 5.66
CA ASP A 164 33.00 -13.07 6.45
C ASP A 164 34.33 -12.66 7.09
N GLY A 165 34.49 -13.03 8.35
CA GLY A 165 35.42 -12.43 9.30
C GLY A 165 36.85 -12.18 8.80
N THR A 166 37.35 -10.98 9.10
CA THR A 166 38.68 -10.88 9.68
C THR A 166 38.63 -11.59 11.02
N ALA A 167 39.28 -12.76 11.09
CA ALA A 167 39.54 -13.45 12.33
C ALA A 167 40.27 -12.51 13.30
N GLU A 168 39.55 -11.96 14.28
CA GLU A 168 40.17 -11.50 15.50
C GLU A 168 40.42 -12.73 16.37
N ALA A 169 41.57 -13.35 16.11
CA ALA A 169 42.17 -14.27 17.04
C ALA A 169 42.58 -13.48 18.30
N GLU A 170 41.77 -13.57 19.36
CA GLU A 170 42.28 -13.41 20.73
C GLU A 170 43.24 -14.56 21.01
N THR A 171 44.50 -14.41 20.61
CA THR A 171 45.60 -15.17 21.22
C THR A 171 46.10 -14.39 22.43
N ALA A 172 45.66 -14.80 23.60
CA ALA A 172 46.34 -14.53 24.85
C ALA A 172 47.66 -15.32 24.91
N ALA A 173 48.80 -14.62 25.02
CA ALA A 173 50.03 -15.17 25.59
C ALA A 173 50.87 -14.04 26.22
N LEU A 174 51.05 -14.12 27.54
CA LEU A 174 52.01 -13.36 28.37
C LEU A 174 53.47 -13.70 27.93
N GLN A 175 54.55 -12.92 28.13
CA GLN A 175 55.13 -12.39 29.38
C GLN A 175 56.24 -11.32 29.11
N ASN A 176 56.44 -10.44 30.11
CA ASN A 176 57.46 -9.38 30.38
C ASN A 176 58.93 -9.91 30.51
N PRO A 177 60.03 -9.13 30.76
CA PRO A 177 60.10 -7.84 31.50
C PRO A 177 61.23 -6.80 31.17
N ASP A 178 61.18 -5.72 31.95
CA ASP A 178 62.23 -4.79 32.43
C ASP A 178 62.69 -3.57 31.59
N GLY A 179 62.48 -2.38 32.17
CA GLY A 179 63.19 -1.14 31.83
C GLY A 179 62.41 0.17 32.07
N ALA A 180 62.24 0.59 33.33
CA ALA A 180 61.92 1.98 33.70
C ALA A 180 63.23 2.80 33.85
N PRO A 181 63.26 4.15 34.05
CA PRO A 181 62.15 5.05 34.37
C PRO A 181 62.17 6.47 33.72
N ALA A 182 61.11 7.24 34.07
CA ALA A 182 61.07 8.69 34.32
C ALA A 182 60.60 9.65 33.20
N ALA A 183 59.44 10.29 33.40
CA ALA A 183 59.31 11.69 33.85
C ALA A 183 58.07 12.42 33.26
N ASN A 184 57.29 13.04 34.18
CA ASN A 184 56.43 14.23 34.05
C ASN A 184 55.11 14.10 33.26
N ALA A 185 53.98 14.77 33.57
CA ALA A 185 53.41 15.49 34.72
C ALA A 185 51.98 15.93 34.29
N SER A 186 51.09 16.22 35.25
CA SER A 186 49.78 16.95 35.18
C SER A 186 48.54 16.19 34.61
N SER A 187 47.55 15.76 35.42
CA SER A 187 46.43 16.47 36.13
C SER A 187 45.21 16.71 35.19
N LEU A 188 43.91 16.43 35.43
CA LEU A 188 42.96 16.31 36.57
C LEU A 188 41.77 15.41 36.09
N THR A 189 41.24 14.42 36.85
CA THR A 189 40.02 14.45 37.72
C THR A 189 38.90 15.41 37.26
N ASP A 190 37.63 15.02 37.12
CA ASP A 190 36.75 14.58 38.21
C ASP A 190 35.42 13.93 37.72
N THR A 191 34.66 13.46 38.70
CA THR A 191 33.65 12.42 38.75
C THR A 191 32.18 12.91 38.71
N ALA A 192 31.29 11.94 38.39
CA ALA A 192 29.89 11.70 38.80
C ALA A 192 29.01 12.82 39.42
N ASP A 193 27.71 12.87 39.04
CA ASP A 193 26.57 12.63 39.97
C ASP A 193 25.20 12.55 39.23
N ARG A 194 24.14 12.27 39.99
CA ARG A 194 22.94 11.44 39.75
C ARG A 194 21.61 12.23 39.79
N LYS A 195 20.50 11.53 39.45
CA LYS A 195 19.05 11.79 39.73
C LYS A 195 18.36 12.85 38.85
N THR A 196 17.08 12.76 38.42
CA THR A 196 15.82 12.30 39.04
C THR A 196 14.75 12.07 37.93
N GLY A 197 13.76 11.20 38.14
CA GLY A 197 12.83 10.75 37.07
C GLY A 197 11.56 11.56 36.79
N LYS A 198 10.80 11.16 35.76
CA LYS A 198 9.32 11.21 35.66
C LYS A 198 8.80 10.60 34.34
N THR A 199 7.56 10.09 34.43
CA THR A 199 6.51 9.95 33.38
C THR A 199 6.65 8.86 32.29
N ARG A 200 5.68 7.93 32.31
CA ARG A 200 5.28 7.02 31.23
C ARG A 200 5.21 7.79 29.90
N LYS A 201 6.12 7.50 28.98
CA LYS A 201 6.08 8.01 27.60
C LYS A 201 5.40 6.99 26.71
N SER A 202 4.26 7.43 26.19
CA SER A 202 3.55 6.90 25.04
C SER A 202 4.51 6.59 23.89
N LEU A 203 4.55 5.33 23.45
CA LEU A 203 5.33 4.83 22.30
C LEU A 203 4.60 5.07 20.98
N ILE A 204 4.16 6.31 20.75
CA ILE A 204 3.65 6.71 19.44
C ILE A 204 4.83 7.29 18.68
N ASN A 205 5.23 6.63 17.58
CA ASN A 205 6.29 7.12 16.71
C ASN A 205 5.90 8.50 16.16
N PHE A 206 6.51 9.53 16.75
CA PHE A 206 6.22 10.93 16.45
C PHE A 206 6.50 11.27 14.98
N ASP A 207 7.44 10.56 14.35
CA ASP A 207 7.75 10.70 12.92
C ASP A 207 6.58 10.28 12.02
N PHE A 208 5.86 9.21 12.39
CA PHE A 208 4.65 8.78 11.70
C PHE A 208 3.51 9.79 11.87
N LEU A 209 3.29 10.24 13.11
CA LEU A 209 2.25 11.23 13.41
C LEU A 209 2.52 12.57 12.71
N GLN A 210 3.79 12.95 12.55
CA GLN A 210 4.19 14.14 11.81
C GLN A 210 4.03 14.00 10.29
N LYS A 211 4.36 12.84 9.72
CA LYS A 211 4.13 12.56 8.29
C LYS A 211 2.63 12.50 7.98
N LEU A 212 1.85 11.80 8.81
CA LEU A 212 0.39 11.75 8.71
C LEU A 212 -0.23 13.14 8.86
N GLY A 213 0.24 13.93 9.83
CA GLY A 213 -0.22 15.30 10.05
C GLY A 213 0.08 16.24 8.89
N LYS A 214 1.23 16.11 8.23
CA LYS A 214 1.59 16.90 7.04
C LYS A 214 0.71 16.58 5.83
N VAL A 215 0.44 15.29 5.60
CA VAL A 215 -0.46 14.86 4.51
C VAL A 215 -1.88 15.35 4.77
N LEU A 216 -2.38 15.20 6.00
CA LEU A 216 -3.72 15.65 6.39
C LEU A 216 -3.88 17.17 6.27
N MET A 217 -2.88 17.94 6.72
CA MET A 217 -2.88 19.40 6.57
C MET A 217 -2.90 19.84 5.10
N THR A 218 -2.24 19.09 4.22
CA THR A 218 -2.22 19.38 2.78
C THR A 218 -3.60 19.21 2.16
N VAL A 219 -4.33 18.14 2.50
CA VAL A 219 -5.69 17.92 2.02
C VAL A 219 -6.65 19.01 2.54
N ILE A 220 -6.55 19.36 3.83
CA ILE A 220 -7.37 20.43 4.44
C ILE A 220 -7.09 21.80 3.79
N ALA A 221 -5.84 22.08 3.42
CA ALA A 221 -5.47 23.34 2.78
C ALA A 221 -5.96 23.46 1.32
N VAL A 222 -6.04 22.34 0.59
CA VAL A 222 -6.41 22.35 -0.84
C VAL A 222 -7.92 22.23 -1.07
N MET A 223 -8.67 21.64 -0.12
CA MET A 223 -10.14 21.50 -0.24
C MET A 223 -10.89 22.85 -0.41
N PRO A 224 -10.56 23.95 0.30
CA PRO A 224 -11.22 25.24 0.10
C PRO A 224 -11.02 25.82 -1.32
N ALA A 225 -9.82 25.64 -1.89
CA ALA A 225 -9.51 26.15 -3.24
C ALA A 225 -10.24 25.35 -4.33
N ALA A 226 -10.31 24.02 -4.19
CA ALA A 226 -11.07 23.17 -5.10
C ALA A 226 -12.58 23.43 -5.03
N GLY A 227 -13.12 23.61 -3.82
CA GLY A 227 -14.54 23.96 -3.61
C GLY A 227 -14.93 25.32 -4.21
N LEU A 228 -14.02 26.30 -4.14
CA LEU A 228 -14.24 27.62 -4.74
C LEU A 228 -14.28 27.57 -6.26
N MET A 229 -13.39 26.80 -6.90
CA MET A 229 -13.38 26.65 -8.37
C MET A 229 -14.65 25.97 -8.90
N ILE A 230 -15.16 24.96 -8.20
CA ILE A 230 -16.42 24.30 -8.58
C ILE A 230 -17.61 25.27 -8.46
N SER A 231 -17.63 26.09 -7.41
CA SER A 231 -18.69 27.08 -7.18
C SER A 231 -18.69 28.20 -8.22
N VAL A 232 -17.50 28.70 -8.59
CA VAL A 232 -17.34 29.72 -9.64
C VAL A 232 -17.74 29.17 -11.02
N GLY A 233 -17.37 27.93 -11.34
CA GLY A 233 -17.77 27.29 -12.60
C GLY A 233 -19.29 27.17 -12.76
N LYS A 234 -20.01 26.86 -11.67
CA LYS A 234 -21.48 26.77 -11.66
C LYS A 234 -22.16 28.14 -11.82
N LEU A 235 -21.56 29.19 -11.28
CA LEU A 235 -22.04 30.57 -11.43
C LEU A 235 -21.93 31.05 -12.88
N ILE A 236 -20.83 30.72 -13.57
CA ILE A 236 -20.60 31.07 -14.97
C ILE A 236 -21.58 30.31 -15.89
N GLN A 237 -21.85 29.03 -15.61
CA GLN A 237 -22.87 28.26 -16.34
C GLN A 237 -24.28 28.85 -16.17
N MET A 238 -24.66 29.26 -14.95
CA MET A 238 -25.97 29.86 -14.69
C MET A 238 -26.12 31.25 -15.32
N ALA A 239 -25.04 32.02 -15.43
CA ALA A 239 -25.05 33.32 -16.12
C ALA A 239 -25.11 33.18 -17.65
N ALA A 240 -24.56 32.09 -18.21
CA ALA A 240 -24.59 31.80 -19.64
C ALA A 240 -25.92 31.17 -20.11
N SER A 241 -26.73 30.60 -19.21
CA SER A 241 -28.04 30.03 -19.53
C SER A 241 -29.19 31.00 -19.19
N ARG A 242 -29.31 32.10 -19.96
CA ARG A 242 -30.59 32.84 -20.08
C ARG A 242 -31.34 32.34 -21.31
N PRO A 243 -32.66 32.11 -21.23
CA PRO A 243 -33.44 31.61 -22.36
C PRO A 243 -33.69 32.78 -23.32
N SER A 244 -33.11 32.73 -24.52
CA SER A 244 -33.48 33.63 -25.62
C SER A 244 -34.67 33.04 -26.36
N THR A 245 -35.86 33.44 -25.94
CA THR A 245 -37.04 33.50 -26.80
C THR A 245 -36.79 34.58 -27.85
N ASP A 246 -36.26 34.21 -29.02
CA ASP A 246 -36.53 34.79 -30.33
C ASP A 246 -35.47 34.32 -31.34
N GLN A 247 -35.73 33.16 -31.95
CA GLN A 247 -35.00 32.72 -33.13
C GLN A 247 -35.97 32.66 -34.31
N LYS A 248 -36.56 33.82 -34.62
CA LYS A 248 -37.39 34.01 -35.81
C LYS A 248 -37.16 35.38 -36.46
N GLN A 249 -35.93 35.88 -36.50
CA GLN A 249 -35.60 37.05 -37.32
C GLN A 249 -34.10 37.16 -37.61
N MET A 250 -33.49 36.16 -38.27
CA MET A 250 -32.10 36.33 -38.74
C MET A 250 -31.77 35.46 -39.96
N CYS A 251 -32.69 35.33 -40.92
CA CYS A 251 -32.42 34.73 -42.22
C CYS A 251 -32.80 35.70 -43.34
N SER A 252 -32.02 36.77 -43.53
CA SER A 252 -32.17 37.65 -44.71
C SER A 252 -30.90 38.41 -45.09
N ASN A 253 -29.70 37.86 -44.83
CA ASN A 253 -28.44 38.52 -45.24
C ASN A 253 -27.50 37.54 -45.95
N PRO A 254 -27.02 37.83 -47.17
CA PRO A 254 -26.29 36.87 -48.01
C PRO A 254 -24.88 36.50 -47.53
N ILE A 255 -24.41 37.07 -46.41
CA ILE A 255 -23.07 36.79 -45.85
C ILE A 255 -23.10 35.58 -44.87
N SER A 256 -24.26 35.17 -44.36
CA SER A 256 -24.37 34.05 -43.40
C SER A 256 -24.38 32.65 -44.03
N MET A 257 -24.41 32.55 -45.37
CA MET A 257 -24.52 31.26 -46.08
C MET A 257 -23.17 30.50 -46.19
N ILE A 258 -22.05 31.17 -45.94
CA ILE A 258 -20.72 30.53 -45.98
C ILE A 258 -20.45 29.79 -44.66
N TYR A 259 -20.88 30.36 -43.52
CA TYR A 259 -20.66 29.73 -42.21
C TYR A 259 -21.53 28.48 -41.96
N CYS A 260 -22.73 28.41 -42.53
CA CYS A 260 -23.64 27.28 -42.32
C CYS A 260 -23.21 26.01 -43.07
N LYS A 261 -22.42 26.14 -44.15
CA LYS A 261 -21.91 24.98 -44.91
C LYS A 261 -20.66 24.33 -44.32
N GLN A 262 -19.92 25.03 -43.45
CA GLN A 262 -18.71 24.47 -42.82
C GLN A 262 -19.04 23.56 -41.62
N ALA A 263 -20.18 23.76 -40.96
CA ALA A 263 -20.55 23.04 -39.74
C ALA A 263 -21.23 21.67 -39.98
N ALA A 264 -21.69 21.38 -41.20
CA ALA A 264 -22.42 20.15 -41.53
C ALA A 264 -21.52 18.95 -41.91
N ALA A 265 -20.19 19.13 -42.01
CA ALA A 265 -19.26 18.09 -42.48
C ALA A 265 -18.49 17.34 -41.38
N THR A 266 -18.68 17.66 -40.09
CA THR A 266 -17.84 17.11 -39.00
C THR A 266 -18.60 16.32 -37.94
N TYR A 267 -19.94 16.23 -38.01
CA TYR A 267 -20.73 15.44 -37.06
C TYR A 267 -21.74 14.55 -37.78
N ALA A 268 -21.30 13.33 -38.11
CA ALA A 268 -22.17 12.22 -38.45
C ALA A 268 -21.84 11.03 -37.51
N PRO A 269 -22.65 10.76 -36.48
CA PRO A 269 -22.61 9.48 -35.78
C PRO A 269 -23.45 8.46 -36.56
N GLN A 270 -22.86 7.30 -36.86
CA GLN A 270 -23.60 6.14 -37.38
C GLN A 270 -24.45 5.52 -36.26
N LEU A 271 -25.76 5.43 -36.50
CA LEU A 271 -26.70 4.61 -35.74
C LEU A 271 -27.03 3.36 -36.57
N PRO A 272 -27.01 2.14 -35.99
CA PRO A 272 -27.65 1.00 -36.64
C PRO A 272 -29.16 0.99 -36.32
N SER A 273 -29.96 0.90 -37.38
CA SER A 273 -31.42 0.77 -37.36
C SER A 273 -31.85 -0.65 -36.96
N VAL A 274 -32.76 -0.75 -36.00
CA VAL A 274 -33.55 -1.96 -35.71
C VAL A 274 -34.97 -1.74 -36.22
N THR A 275 -35.61 -2.85 -36.57
CA THR A 275 -37.03 -3.12 -36.90
C THR A 275 -37.37 -3.17 -38.39
N GLU A 276 -38.25 -4.04 -38.90
CA GLU A 276 -38.77 -5.35 -38.50
C GLU A 276 -39.65 -5.84 -39.67
N ASN A 277 -39.76 -7.16 -39.86
CA ASN A 277 -40.86 -7.88 -40.53
C ASN A 277 -41.24 -7.52 -41.99
N HIS A 278 -41.19 -8.50 -42.91
CA HIS A 278 -42.28 -9.46 -43.14
C HIS A 278 -42.03 -10.36 -44.39
N ARG A 279 -42.17 -11.68 -44.16
CA ARG A 279 -42.86 -12.68 -45.00
C ARG A 279 -42.33 -13.13 -46.38
N ARG A 280 -42.39 -14.47 -46.49
CA ARG A 280 -42.67 -15.37 -47.65
C ARG A 280 -41.47 -15.80 -48.50
N GLN A 281 -41.34 -17.02 -49.02
CA GLN A 281 -41.98 -18.35 -48.89
C GLN A 281 -41.33 -19.21 -50.01
N VAL A 282 -41.20 -20.54 -49.83
CA VAL A 282 -40.94 -21.58 -50.87
C VAL A 282 -39.56 -21.49 -51.57
N ILE A 283 -38.73 -22.52 -51.79
CA ILE A 283 -38.85 -23.98 -52.02
C ILE A 283 -37.64 -24.63 -51.37
#